data_AF-A0A354X6Z4-F1
#
_entry.id   AF-A0A354X6Z4-F1
#
_cell.length_a   1.000
_cell.length_b   1.000
_cell.length_c   1.000
_cell.angle_alpha   90.00
_cell.angle_beta   90.00
_cell.angle_gamma   90.00
#
_symmetry.space_group_name_H-M   'P 1'
#
loop_
_entity.id
_entity.type
_entity.pdbx_description
1 polymer ?
#
loop_
_entity_poly.entity_id
_entity_poly.type
_entity_poly.pdbx_seq_one_letter_code
_entity_poly.pdbx_strand_id
1 'polypeptide(L)'
;PNPLYELQPMVWVLAGLDETQVQATLRAVYKKKLSAGASWRSRNGYAFFAGAVIKDIEMGYAYEWHTAGIGRESQGSHEIGIRYRFDVNAKEQRPAQKSIRIL
;
A
#
# COMPACT_ATOMS: atom_id res chain seq x y z
N PRO A 1 -10.95 -6.76 -20.58
CA PRO A 1 -11.21 -5.32 -20.32
C PRO A 1 -10.62 -4.91 -18.95
N ASN A 2 -9.70 -3.93 -18.92
CA ASN A 2 -9.09 -3.46 -17.69
C ASN A 2 -9.96 -2.31 -17.13
N PRO A 3 -10.65 -2.47 -15.99
CA PRO A 3 -11.58 -1.46 -15.50
C PRO A 3 -10.83 -0.16 -15.17
N LEU A 4 -11.41 0.98 -15.57
CA LEU A 4 -10.84 2.30 -15.28
C LEU A 4 -10.90 2.63 -13.79
N TYR A 5 -11.94 2.14 -13.11
CA TYR A 5 -12.20 2.32 -11.68
C TYR A 5 -12.45 0.97 -11.03
N GLU A 6 -11.83 0.74 -9.89
CA GLU A 6 -11.99 -0.48 -9.09
C GLU A 6 -12.27 -0.07 -7.63
N LEU A 7 -13.41 -0.52 -7.09
CA LEU A 7 -13.75 -0.33 -5.69
C LEU A 7 -13.46 -1.62 -4.94
N GLN A 8 -12.71 -1.50 -3.85
CA GLN A 8 -12.19 -2.58 -3.02
C GLN A 8 -12.68 -2.37 -1.59
N PRO A 9 -13.89 -2.83 -1.25
CA PRO A 9 -14.34 -2.91 0.14
C PRO A 9 -13.67 -4.08 0.85
N MET A 10 -13.36 -3.92 2.12
CA MET A 10 -12.65 -4.90 2.93
C MET A 10 -13.08 -4.77 4.39
N VAL A 11 -13.32 -5.90 5.05
CA VAL A 11 -13.59 -5.94 6.49
C VAL A 11 -12.70 -7.00 7.10
N TRP A 12 -12.02 -6.63 8.19
CA TRP A 12 -11.13 -7.48 8.95
C TRP A 12 -11.56 -7.52 10.42
N VAL A 13 -11.46 -8.71 11.01
CA VAL A 13 -11.63 -8.93 12.44
C VAL A 13 -10.33 -9.53 12.94
N LEU A 14 -9.67 -8.82 13.86
CA LEU A 14 -8.49 -9.29 14.56
C LEU A 14 -8.93 -9.69 15.97
N ALA A 15 -8.86 -10.98 16.28
CA ALA A 15 -9.13 -11.49 17.62
C ALA A 15 -7.82 -11.98 18.26
N GLY A 16 -7.47 -11.39 19.40
CA GLY A 16 -6.44 -11.85 20.32
C GLY A 16 -7.06 -12.40 21.61
N LEU A 17 -6.22 -12.84 22.55
CA LEU A 17 -6.67 -13.44 23.82
C LEU A 17 -7.42 -12.44 24.72
N ASP A 18 -6.95 -11.19 24.76
CA ASP A 18 -7.52 -10.15 25.61
C ASP A 18 -8.41 -9.15 24.86
N GLU A 19 -8.34 -9.14 23.52
CA GLU A 19 -8.93 -8.06 22.74
C GLU A 19 -9.37 -8.50 21.34
N THR A 20 -10.52 -7.99 20.90
CA THR A 20 -11.00 -8.14 19.53
C THR A 20 -11.20 -6.76 18.89
N GLN A 21 -10.61 -6.56 17.71
CA GLN A 21 -10.68 -5.34 16.94
C GLN A 21 -11.33 -5.61 15.58
N VAL A 22 -12.20 -4.71 15.16
CA VAL A 22 -12.80 -4.74 13.83
C VAL A 22 -12.29 -3.56 13.02
N GLN A 23 -11.96 -3.81 11.76
CA GLN A 23 -11.50 -2.79 10.82
C GLN A 23 -12.30 -2.92 9.52
N ALA A 24 -12.82 -1.81 9.02
CA ALA A 24 -13.48 -1.74 7.73
C ALA A 24 -12.71 -0.74 6.85
N THR A 25 -12.37 -1.14 5.64
CA THR A 25 -11.62 -0.32 4.69
C THR A 25 -12.36 -0.26 3.37
N LEU A 26 -12.47 0.94 2.82
CA LEU A 26 -12.95 1.16 1.47
C LEU A 26 -11.84 1.84 0.67
N ARG A 27 -11.39 1.18 -0.40
CA ARG A 27 -10.36 1.69 -1.29
C ARG A 27 -10.87 1.78 -2.72
N ALA A 28 -10.64 2.91 -3.36
CA ALA A 28 -10.83 3.11 -4.79
C ALA A 28 -9.47 3.12 -5.50
N VAL A 29 -9.39 2.45 -6.63
CA VAL A 29 -8.20 2.42 -7.49
C VAL A 29 -8.59 2.88 -8.90
N TYR A 30 -7.88 3.88 -9.40
CA TYR A 30 -8.04 4.41 -10.76
C TYR A 30 -6.86 4.04 -11.63
N LYS A 31 -7.14 3.39 -12.77
CA LYS A 31 -6.16 2.96 -13.78
C LYS A 31 -4.95 2.20 -13.22
N LYS A 32 -5.12 1.52 -12.07
CA LYS A 32 -4.03 0.84 -11.32
C LYS A 32 -2.85 1.76 -10.96
N LYS A 33 -3.03 3.08 -11.00
CA LYS A 33 -1.99 4.08 -10.73
C LYS A 33 -2.34 4.93 -9.53
N LEU A 34 -3.55 5.46 -9.48
CA LEU A 34 -3.99 6.27 -8.35
C LEU A 34 -4.86 5.41 -7.43
N SER A 35 -4.68 5.54 -6.13
CA SER A 35 -5.57 4.92 -5.14
C SER A 35 -5.89 5.89 -4.03
N ALA A 36 -7.10 5.82 -3.52
CA ALA A 36 -7.53 6.58 -2.36
C ALA A 36 -8.54 5.76 -1.57
N GLY A 37 -8.66 6.01 -0.27
CA GLY A 37 -9.57 5.26 0.57
C GLY A 37 -9.66 5.81 1.98
N ALA A 38 -10.57 5.19 2.71
CA ALA A 38 -10.74 5.41 4.12
C ALA A 38 -10.80 4.07 4.84
N SER A 39 -10.28 4.03 6.06
CA SER A 39 -10.35 2.90 6.97
C SER A 39 -10.95 3.37 8.28
N TRP A 40 -11.81 2.54 8.86
CA TRP A 40 -12.36 2.71 10.18
C TRP A 40 -11.89 1.54 11.04
N ARG A 41 -11.41 1.85 12.24
CA ARG A 41 -10.94 0.88 13.22
C ARG A 41 -11.69 1.11 14.52
N SER A 42 -12.36 0.08 15.03
CA SER A 42 -13.27 0.18 16.19
C SER A 42 -12.64 0.82 17.43
N ARG A 43 -11.33 0.65 17.62
CA ARG A 43 -10.58 1.20 18.76
C ARG A 43 -9.66 2.37 18.46
N ASN A 44 -9.22 2.55 17.22
CA ASN A 44 -8.16 3.51 16.90
C ASN A 44 -8.67 4.70 16.08
N GLY A 45 -9.93 4.70 15.65
CA GLY A 45 -10.55 5.81 14.93
C GLY A 45 -10.59 5.63 13.42
N TYR A 46 -10.41 6.73 12.69
CA TYR A 46 -10.53 6.79 11.24
C TYR A 46 -9.18 7.10 10.60
N ALA A 47 -8.91 6.51 9.45
CA ALA A 47 -7.75 6.81 8.64
C ALA A 47 -8.18 7.12 7.21
N PHE A 48 -7.62 8.16 6.61
CA PHE A 48 -7.79 8.51 5.21
C PHE A 48 -6.46 8.36 4.52
N PHE A 49 -6.43 7.79 3.33
CA PHE A 49 -5.18 7.58 2.61
C PHE A 49 -5.35 7.77 1.12
N ALA A 50 -4.29 8.24 0.48
CA ALA A 50 -4.18 8.37 -0.96
C ALA A 50 -2.76 8.02 -1.40
N GLY A 51 -2.62 7.50 -2.61
CA GLY A 51 -1.32 7.16 -3.16
C GLY A 51 -1.34 7.06 -4.67
N ALA A 52 -0.17 7.24 -5.27
CA ALA A 52 0.03 7.22 -6.70
C ALA A 52 1.25 6.38 -7.06
N VAL A 53 1.14 5.60 -8.13
CA VAL A 53 2.20 4.81 -8.73
C VAL A 53 2.61 5.44 -10.05
N ILE A 54 3.87 5.87 -10.13
CA ILE A 54 4.50 6.43 -11.31
C ILE A 54 5.69 5.54 -11.66
N LYS A 55 5.52 4.70 -12.69
CA LYS A 55 6.50 3.68 -13.10
C LYS A 55 6.85 2.75 -11.93
N ASP A 56 8.08 2.88 -11.42
CA ASP A 56 8.65 2.05 -10.36
C ASP A 56 8.57 2.71 -8.98
N ILE A 57 8.12 3.97 -8.92
CA ILE A 57 7.96 4.74 -7.68
C ILE A 57 6.48 4.72 -7.29
N GLU A 58 6.22 4.43 -6.02
CA GLU A 58 4.93 4.57 -5.38
C GLU A 58 5.06 5.58 -4.25
N MET A 59 4.16 6.55 -4.21
CA MET A 59 4.08 7.56 -3.16
C MET A 59 2.71 7.45 -2.50
N GLY A 60 2.68 7.59 -1.19
CA GLY A 60 1.47 7.50 -0.38
C GLY A 60 1.45 8.58 0.70
N TYR A 61 0.25 8.99 1.04
CA TYR A 61 -0.04 9.87 2.16
C TYR A 61 -1.20 9.29 2.95
N ALA A 62 -1.09 9.30 4.26
CA ALA A 62 -2.16 8.89 5.16
C ALA A 62 -2.36 9.95 6.26
N TYR A 63 -3.62 10.17 6.59
CA TYR A 63 -4.04 10.97 7.73
C TYR A 63 -4.81 10.06 8.69
N GLU A 64 -4.31 9.93 9.92
CA GLU A 64 -4.96 9.15 10.95
C GLU A 64 -5.58 10.07 12.00
N TRP A 65 -6.88 9.93 12.22
CA TRP A 65 -7.60 10.60 13.29
C TRP A 65 -7.95 9.59 14.37
N HIS A 66 -7.22 9.69 15.48
CA HIS A 66 -7.44 8.82 16.64
C HIS A 66 -8.59 9.31 17.52
N THR A 67 -9.59 8.44 17.71
CA THR A 67 -10.74 8.72 18.60
C THR A 67 -10.52 8.23 20.03
N ALA A 68 -9.49 7.42 20.30
CA ALA A 68 -9.15 6.89 21.61
C ALA A 68 -7.62 6.69 21.79
N GLY A 69 -7.16 6.61 23.04
CA GLY A 69 -5.75 6.40 23.40
C GLY A 69 -4.90 7.67 23.46
N ILE A 70 -3.57 7.50 23.57
CA ILE A 70 -2.58 8.59 23.67
C ILE A 70 -2.63 9.53 22.45
N GLY A 71 -3.05 9.01 21.28
CA GLY A 71 -3.24 9.79 20.06
C GLY A 71 -4.46 10.72 20.07
N ARG A 72 -5.32 10.70 21.10
CA ARG A 72 -6.50 11.58 21.20
C ARG A 72 -6.14 13.04 21.48
N GLU A 73 -4.96 13.28 22.07
CA GLU A 73 -4.42 14.64 22.28
C GLU A 73 -3.64 15.16 21.06
N SER A 74 -3.13 14.26 20.22
CA SER A 74 -2.59 14.61 18.92
C SER A 74 -3.76 14.92 17.99
N GLN A 75 -3.78 16.12 17.39
CA GLN A 75 -4.84 16.60 16.48
C GLN A 75 -4.91 15.85 15.13
N GLY A 76 -4.54 14.56 15.11
CA GLY A 76 -4.31 13.73 13.95
C GLY A 76 -2.82 13.50 13.66
N SER A 77 -2.51 12.43 12.92
CA SER A 77 -1.17 12.09 12.44
C SER A 77 -1.12 12.18 10.92
N HIS A 78 -0.04 12.73 10.38
CA HIS A 78 0.20 12.84 8.94
C HIS A 78 1.41 11.98 8.57
N GLU A 79 1.17 10.91 7.82
CA GLU A 79 2.21 9.98 7.38
C GLU A 79 2.44 10.10 5.88
N ILE A 80 3.71 10.12 5.47
CA ILE A 80 4.12 10.12 4.07
C ILE A 80 4.98 8.89 3.85
N GLY A 81 4.68 8.12 2.80
CA GLY A 81 5.43 6.94 2.39
C GLY A 81 5.91 7.05 0.96
N ILE A 82 7.15 6.63 0.71
CA ILE A 82 7.71 6.51 -0.64
C ILE A 82 8.31 5.10 -0.77
N ARG A 83 7.98 4.42 -1.85
CA ARG A 83 8.46 3.08 -2.19
C ARG A 83 9.04 3.09 -3.60
N TYR A 84 10.20 2.47 -3.77
CA TYR A 84 10.83 2.27 -5.07
C TYR A 84 11.01 0.78 -5.34
N ARG A 85 10.62 0.33 -6.54
CA ARG A 85 10.78 -1.06 -7.00
C ARG A 85 12.00 -1.15 -7.90
N PHE A 86 12.99 -1.92 -7.49
CA PHE A 86 14.16 -2.23 -8.31
C PHE A 86 14.09 -3.68 -8.81
N ASP A 87 14.50 -3.92 -10.05
CA ASP A 87 14.58 -5.27 -10.60
C ASP A 87 15.87 -5.95 -10.12
N VAL A 88 15.72 -7.09 -9.45
CA VAL A 88 16.84 -7.88 -8.92
C VAL A 88 17.58 -8.64 -10.03
N ASN A 89 16.96 -8.84 -11.21
CA ASN A 89 17.52 -9.57 -12.35
C ASN A 89 18.16 -8.66 -13.41
N ALA A 90 18.45 -7.40 -13.09
CA ALA A 90 18.86 -6.39 -14.07
C ALA A 90 20.14 -6.73 -14.87
N LYS A 91 20.93 -7.74 -14.47
CA LYS A 91 22.08 -8.23 -15.24
C LYS A 91 22.36 -9.73 -15.03
N GLU A 92 21.73 -10.58 -15.81
CA GLU A 92 22.40 -11.80 -16.30
C GLU A 92 22.75 -11.57 -17.77
N GLN A 93 23.71 -10.67 -18.03
CA GLN A 93 24.37 -10.64 -19.34
C GLN A 93 25.22 -11.91 -19.44
N ARG A 94 24.62 -13.02 -19.86
CA ARG A 94 25.37 -14.22 -20.20
C ARG A 94 26.39 -13.82 -21.26
N PRO A 95 27.70 -13.95 -21.02
CA PRO A 95 28.68 -13.65 -22.05
C PRO A 95 28.36 -14.53 -23.26
N ALA A 96 28.28 -13.93 -24.45
CA ALA A 96 28.04 -14.66 -25.68
C ALA A 96 29.11 -15.76 -25.80
N GLN A 97 28.68 -17.02 -25.64
CA GLN A 97 29.58 -18.15 -25.65
C GLN A 97 30.07 -18.34 -27.08
N LYS A 98 31.29 -17.85 -27.38
CA LYS A 98 31.95 -18.11 -28.67
C LYS A 98 32.36 -19.57 -28.72
N SER A 99 31.78 -20.33 -29.63
CA SER A 99 32.23 -21.68 -29.97
C SER A 99 33.61 -21.61 -30.63
N ILE A 100 34.56 -22.40 -30.15
CA ILE A 100 35.88 -22.55 -30.75
C ILE A 100 35.88 -23.90 -31.47
N ARG A 101 36.13 -23.90 -32.79
CA ARG A 101 36.29 -25.12 -33.60
C ARG A 101 37.76 -25.51 -33.57
N ILE A 102 38.06 -26.70 -33.06
CA ILE A 102 39.40 -27.30 -33.14
C ILE A 102 39.41 -28.20 -34.39
N LEU A 103 40.37 -27.98 -35.29
CA LEU A 103 40.63 -28.74 -36.52
C LEU A 103 41.88 -29.59 -36.32
#